data_AF-A0A925U542-F1
#
_entry.id   AF-A0A925U542-F1
#
_cell.length_a   1.000
_cell.length_b   1.000
_cell.length_c   1.000
_cell.angle_alpha   90.00
_cell.angle_beta   90.00
_cell.angle_gamma   90.00
#
_symmetry.space_group_name_H-M   'P 1'
#
loop_
_entity.id
_entity.type
_entity.pdbx_description
1 polymer ?
#
loop_
_entity_poly.entity_id
_entity_poly.type
_entity_poly.pdbx_seq_one_letter_code
_entity_poly.pdbx_strand_id
1 'polypeptide(L)'
;MVVFQTEDQSPTAVSEEKQDVIVYDNSNIQKSCNGVTTPLTYHFTKRVYALVYRQAIKSLSISEKALLKNEDIFQNLTGLIKGRIYYNINNWYRGLQLFHSFKQNKVALAQMLGLTEALNFAEEDEQNWRLRLIRLWIKYIDRPRLLLKFASLKASVPKFLDRMADCTTEFYNKNFDHLTIKQLKLVKDDMDNNLIKYWTTPVINDLYILIACGALTKKLEKAGLANAEDLVNSFLSESQAVSNLQPAKHLHRLAIISASQPELRLLINRLPDDIHYQVKNRFNDFYQEVLYFIEHFGDRTSGELKLETDTMRTNPFLFYNYLRECLNAQISEIRASSQSQKASFKLFEPHLTHVTASKKEAIFSSVIKLQEAIAHREVFKLERSKVFGMYRTLYLAFGELFARNGWIENTNDIFYLTEDEILACENGKEYVYDTLIATRRQEFKLYEFEAVPSRVFVSTKVIDAIIKPNAVPVIQGFDSTEVKAEVA
;
A
#
# COMPACT_ATOMS: atom_id res chain seq x y z
N MET A 1 -21.50 9.39 18.32
CA MET A 1 -20.99 8.35 19.24
C MET A 1 -20.35 7.26 18.37
N VAL A 2 -19.02 7.18 18.32
CA VAL A 2 -18.30 6.11 17.62
C VAL A 2 -18.39 4.88 18.51
N VAL A 3 -19.12 3.85 18.10
CA VAL A 3 -19.21 2.61 18.86
C VAL A 3 -17.99 1.76 18.48
N PHE A 4 -17.00 1.69 19.37
CA PHE A 4 -15.89 0.76 19.25
C PHE A 4 -16.39 -0.63 19.66
N GLN A 5 -16.99 -1.36 18.73
CA GLN A 5 -17.35 -2.75 18.97
C GLN A 5 -16.12 -3.64 18.72
N THR A 6 -15.61 -4.27 19.78
CA THR A 6 -14.56 -5.29 19.72
C THR A 6 -15.18 -6.67 19.46
N GLU A 7 -14.44 -7.57 18.80
CA GLU A 7 -14.87 -8.90 18.32
C GLU A 7 -15.31 -9.91 19.40
N ASP A 8 -15.36 -9.53 20.68
CA ASP A 8 -15.50 -10.49 21.78
C ASP A 8 -16.91 -10.59 22.38
N GLN A 9 -17.95 -10.38 21.56
CA GLN A 9 -19.32 -10.71 21.95
C GLN A 9 -19.99 -11.60 20.91
N SER A 10 -20.40 -12.79 21.37
CA SER A 10 -21.25 -13.73 20.66
C SER A 10 -22.43 -13.01 20.02
N PRO A 11 -22.91 -13.45 18.84
CA PRO A 11 -23.84 -12.67 18.02
C PRO A 11 -25.21 -12.65 18.69
N THR A 12 -25.44 -11.62 19.52
CA THR A 12 -26.79 -11.28 19.94
C THR A 12 -27.44 -10.66 18.72
N ALA A 13 -28.52 -11.29 18.24
CA ALA A 13 -29.18 -10.97 16.99
C ALA A 13 -29.53 -9.47 16.90
N VAL A 14 -28.75 -8.73 16.10
CA VAL A 14 -29.09 -7.35 15.73
C VAL A 14 -30.03 -7.43 14.52
N SER A 15 -31.30 -7.15 14.79
CA SER A 15 -32.39 -7.01 13.84
C SER A 15 -32.16 -5.86 12.85
N GLU A 16 -32.20 -6.19 11.56
CA GLU A 16 -32.75 -5.43 10.41
C GLU A 16 -32.52 -3.91 10.19
N GLU A 17 -31.57 -3.24 10.86
CA GLU A 17 -31.09 -1.89 10.43
C GLU A 17 -29.67 -1.97 9.82
N LYS A 18 -29.51 -2.67 8.68
CA LYS A 18 -28.18 -2.97 8.08
C LYS A 18 -27.64 -1.98 7.04
N GLN A 19 -28.31 -0.85 6.78
CA GLN A 19 -27.87 0.11 5.75
C GLN A 19 -27.00 1.26 6.26
N ASP A 20 -26.84 1.44 7.58
CA ASP A 20 -26.28 2.66 8.17
C ASP A 20 -24.91 2.49 8.85
N VAL A 21 -24.06 1.57 8.38
CA VAL A 21 -22.73 1.32 9.00
C VAL A 21 -21.60 1.33 7.96
N ILE A 22 -20.60 2.18 8.19
CA ILE A 22 -19.32 2.19 7.49
C ILE A 22 -18.31 1.33 8.25
N VAL A 23 -17.70 0.38 7.56
CA VAL A 23 -16.67 -0.51 8.08
C VAL A 23 -15.30 -0.02 7.64
N TYR A 24 -14.45 0.24 8.62
CA TYR A 24 -13.05 0.59 8.46
C TYR A 24 -12.18 -0.58 8.90
N ASP A 25 -11.21 -0.98 8.07
CA ASP A 25 -10.26 -2.07 8.40
C ASP A 25 -8.82 -1.63 8.10
N ASN A 26 -7.89 -1.91 9.01
CA ASN A 26 -6.48 -1.52 8.87
C ASN A 26 -5.50 -2.72 8.79
N SER A 27 -5.99 -3.95 8.77
CA SER A 27 -5.19 -5.19 8.92
C SER A 27 -4.09 -5.33 7.86
N ASN A 28 -4.32 -4.79 6.67
CA ASN A 28 -3.37 -4.82 5.56
C ASN A 28 -2.54 -3.53 5.49
N ILE A 29 -3.17 -2.36 5.57
CA ILE A 29 -2.47 -1.08 5.41
C ILE A 29 -1.46 -0.81 6.54
N GLN A 30 -1.69 -1.33 7.75
CA GLN A 30 -0.73 -1.20 8.86
C GLN A 30 0.62 -1.86 8.57
N LYS A 31 0.70 -2.84 7.67
CA LYS A 31 1.97 -3.44 7.26
C LYS A 31 2.86 -2.45 6.50
N SER A 32 2.25 -1.44 5.87
CA SER A 32 2.93 -0.44 5.04
C SER A 32 2.93 0.96 5.66
N CYS A 33 1.89 1.32 6.40
CA CYS A 33 1.73 2.56 7.16
C CYS A 33 1.49 2.19 8.63
N ASN A 34 2.56 1.82 9.34
CA ASN A 34 2.50 1.38 10.73
C ASN A 34 2.38 2.57 11.70
N GLY A 35 1.66 2.34 12.79
CA GLY A 35 1.51 3.30 13.87
C GLY A 35 0.77 4.59 13.46
N VAL A 36 1.10 5.67 14.16
CA VAL A 36 0.55 7.00 13.88
C VAL A 36 1.17 7.57 12.61
N THR A 37 0.33 8.10 11.74
CA THR A 37 0.68 8.66 10.44
C THR A 37 0.37 10.14 10.41
N THR A 38 1.33 10.96 9.98
CA THR A 38 1.19 12.43 9.98
C THR A 38 0.14 12.94 8.96
N PRO A 39 -0.36 14.18 9.14
CA PRO A 39 -1.30 14.82 8.22
C PRO A 39 -0.87 14.80 6.75
N LEU A 40 0.41 15.08 6.46
CA LEU A 40 0.91 15.12 5.09
C LEU A 40 0.77 13.76 4.41
N THR A 41 1.25 12.71 5.07
CA THR A 41 1.19 11.34 4.55
C THR A 41 -0.23 10.88 4.32
N TYR A 42 -1.15 11.17 5.25
CA TYR A 42 -2.54 10.78 5.07
C TYR A 42 -3.18 11.49 3.87
N HIS A 43 -3.01 12.81 3.74
CA HIS A 43 -3.59 13.57 2.63
C HIS A 43 -3.00 13.13 1.28
N PHE A 44 -1.68 12.97 1.22
CA PHE A 44 -0.98 12.43 0.06
C PHE A 44 -1.52 11.04 -0.33
N THR A 45 -1.63 10.13 0.64
CA THR A 45 -2.12 8.77 0.42
C THR A 45 -3.57 8.79 -0.07
N LYS A 46 -4.44 9.57 0.58
CA LYS A 46 -5.84 9.72 0.18
C LYS A 46 -5.97 10.18 -1.27
N ARG A 47 -5.21 11.20 -1.68
CA ARG A 47 -5.19 11.71 -3.05
C ARG A 47 -4.66 10.68 -4.04
N VAL A 48 -3.51 10.07 -3.75
CA VAL A 48 -2.89 9.08 -4.65
C VAL A 48 -3.81 7.88 -4.87
N TYR A 49 -4.45 7.36 -3.81
CA TYR A 49 -5.44 6.28 -3.93
C TYR A 49 -6.60 6.70 -4.84
N ALA A 50 -7.20 7.87 -4.60
CA ALA A 50 -8.28 8.36 -5.44
C ALA A 50 -7.86 8.44 -6.93
N LEU A 51 -6.71 9.03 -7.21
CA LEU A 51 -6.18 9.18 -8.58
C LEU A 51 -5.89 7.84 -9.26
N VAL A 52 -5.20 6.93 -8.57
CA VAL A 52 -4.76 5.64 -9.14
C VAL A 52 -5.96 4.76 -9.46
N TYR A 53 -6.89 4.59 -8.51
CA TYR A 53 -8.04 3.72 -8.71
C TYR A 53 -9.04 4.28 -9.71
N ARG A 54 -9.28 5.60 -9.69
CA ARG A 54 -10.09 6.28 -10.71
C ARG A 54 -9.54 6.04 -12.12
N GLN A 55 -8.22 6.13 -12.29
CA GLN A 55 -7.57 5.90 -13.59
C GLN A 55 -7.61 4.43 -14.01
N ALA A 56 -7.39 3.50 -13.08
CA ALA A 56 -7.50 2.08 -13.37
C ALA A 56 -8.92 1.71 -13.86
N ILE A 57 -9.95 2.22 -13.19
CA ILE A 57 -11.36 2.02 -13.54
C ILE A 57 -11.68 2.68 -14.90
N LYS A 58 -11.19 3.90 -15.14
CA LYS A 58 -11.30 4.57 -16.45
C LYS A 58 -10.67 3.74 -17.58
N SER A 59 -9.51 3.13 -17.33
CA SER A 59 -8.81 2.30 -18.32
C SER A 59 -9.59 1.05 -18.73
N LEU A 60 -10.55 0.65 -17.89
CA LEU A 60 -11.48 -0.46 -18.10
C LEU A 60 -12.80 0.00 -18.77
N SER A 61 -12.79 1.17 -19.41
CA SER A 61 -13.85 1.69 -20.30
C SER A 61 -15.16 2.12 -19.63
N ILE A 62 -15.11 2.44 -18.33
CA ILE A 62 -16.23 3.09 -17.65
C ILE A 62 -16.28 4.56 -18.10
N SER A 63 -17.48 5.03 -18.49
CA SER A 63 -17.67 6.39 -19.01
C SER A 63 -17.26 7.45 -17.98
N GLU A 64 -16.71 8.58 -18.44
CA GLU A 64 -16.33 9.69 -17.56
C GLU A 64 -17.52 10.19 -16.72
N LYS A 65 -18.74 10.19 -17.29
CA LYS A 65 -19.96 10.55 -16.58
C LYS A 65 -20.25 9.63 -15.39
N ALA A 66 -20.01 8.33 -15.56
CA ALA A 66 -20.18 7.36 -14.48
C ALA A 66 -19.08 7.49 -13.42
N LEU A 67 -17.86 7.83 -13.80
CA LEU A 67 -16.78 8.12 -12.84
C LEU A 67 -17.11 9.36 -12.00
N LEU A 68 -17.52 10.45 -12.64
CA LEU A 68 -17.90 11.70 -11.95
C LEU A 68 -19.06 11.49 -10.98
N LYS A 69 -20.06 10.67 -11.34
CA LYS A 69 -21.18 10.33 -10.46
C LYS A 69 -20.74 9.57 -9.19
N ASN A 70 -19.61 8.88 -9.25
CA ASN A 70 -19.10 8.02 -8.18
C ASN A 70 -17.76 8.55 -7.61
N GLU A 71 -17.47 9.83 -7.78
CA GLU A 71 -16.20 10.43 -7.33
C GLU A 71 -16.06 10.37 -5.79
N ASP A 72 -17.20 10.41 -5.07
CA ASP A 72 -17.27 10.23 -3.62
C ASP A 72 -16.65 8.91 -3.15
N ILE A 73 -16.77 7.85 -3.96
CA ILE A 73 -16.19 6.54 -3.67
C ILE A 73 -14.66 6.66 -3.60
N PHE A 74 -14.06 7.24 -4.64
CA PHE A 74 -12.60 7.31 -4.80
C PHE A 74 -11.96 8.23 -3.77
N GLN A 75 -12.63 9.34 -3.46
CA GLN A 75 -12.17 10.29 -2.46
C GLN A 75 -12.22 9.73 -1.03
N ASN A 76 -13.02 8.69 -0.79
CA ASN A 76 -13.24 8.11 0.53
C ASN A 76 -12.89 6.61 0.59
N LEU A 77 -11.86 6.17 -0.15
CA LEU A 77 -11.32 4.80 -0.06
C LEU A 77 -10.55 4.53 1.23
N THR A 78 -10.06 5.59 1.88
CA THR A 78 -9.34 5.52 3.14
C THR A 78 -9.93 6.51 4.15
N GLY A 79 -9.73 6.23 5.44
CA GLY A 79 -10.06 7.12 6.55
C GLY A 79 -8.89 7.20 7.53
N LEU A 80 -8.83 8.29 8.29
CA LEU A 80 -7.87 8.47 9.39
C LEU A 80 -8.64 8.44 10.71
N ILE A 81 -8.31 7.49 11.58
CA ILE A 81 -8.92 7.36 12.90
C ILE A 81 -7.79 7.36 13.91
N LYS A 82 -7.74 8.39 14.77
CA LYS A 82 -6.71 8.54 15.82
C LYS A 82 -5.30 8.33 15.26
N GLY A 83 -4.99 9.06 14.19
CA GLY A 83 -3.69 8.99 13.52
C GLY A 83 -3.41 7.72 12.73
N ARG A 84 -4.32 6.74 12.61
CA ARG A 84 -4.09 5.49 11.87
C ARG A 84 -4.95 5.42 10.62
N ILE A 85 -4.36 4.95 9.52
CA ILE A 85 -5.08 4.83 8.25
C ILE A 85 -5.88 3.53 8.23
N TYR A 86 -7.13 3.61 7.77
CA TYR A 86 -8.02 2.49 7.55
C TYR A 86 -8.54 2.49 6.11
N TYR A 87 -8.80 1.31 5.55
CA TYR A 87 -9.58 1.18 4.33
C TYR A 87 -11.07 1.28 4.63
N ASN A 88 -11.80 2.11 3.88
CA ASN A 88 -13.25 2.14 3.91
C ASN A 88 -13.80 0.99 3.06
N ILE A 89 -14.13 -0.13 3.69
CA ILE A 89 -14.48 -1.37 2.98
C ILE A 89 -15.77 -1.21 2.16
N ASN A 90 -16.71 -0.39 2.63
CA ASN A 90 -17.93 -0.08 1.89
C ASN A 90 -17.60 0.58 0.53
N ASN A 91 -16.72 1.57 0.51
CA ASN A 91 -16.35 2.25 -0.74
C ASN A 91 -15.47 1.39 -1.65
N TRP A 92 -14.58 0.56 -1.10
CA TRP A 92 -13.89 -0.46 -1.91
C TRP A 92 -14.88 -1.41 -2.59
N TYR A 93 -15.90 -1.85 -1.86
CA TYR A 93 -16.94 -2.70 -2.40
C TYR A 93 -17.78 -1.98 -3.48
N ARG A 94 -18.27 -0.76 -3.21
CA ARG A 94 -19.00 0.06 -4.19
C ARG A 94 -18.18 0.30 -5.46
N GLY A 95 -16.88 0.60 -5.32
CA GLY A 95 -15.97 0.80 -6.44
C GLY A 95 -15.83 -0.45 -7.31
N LEU A 96 -15.80 -1.64 -6.70
CA LEU A 96 -15.73 -2.90 -7.44
C LEU A 96 -17.06 -3.32 -8.07
N GLN A 97 -18.20 -2.92 -7.50
CA GLN A 97 -19.50 -3.12 -8.13
C GLN A 97 -19.63 -2.37 -9.47
N LEU A 98 -18.81 -1.34 -9.70
CA LEU A 98 -18.69 -0.71 -11.03
C LEU A 98 -18.19 -1.72 -12.09
N PHE A 99 -17.51 -2.79 -11.68
CA PHE A 99 -17.17 -3.91 -12.53
C PHE A 99 -18.27 -4.98 -12.49
N HIS A 100 -19.03 -5.08 -13.58
CA HIS A 100 -20.14 -6.03 -13.73
C HIS A 100 -19.79 -7.51 -13.49
N SER A 101 -18.51 -7.90 -13.58
CA SER A 101 -18.03 -9.26 -13.32
C SER A 101 -17.75 -9.57 -11.84
N PHE A 102 -17.73 -8.57 -10.95
CA PHE A 102 -17.31 -8.71 -9.55
C PHE A 102 -18.42 -8.99 -8.54
N LYS A 103 -19.70 -8.88 -8.94
CA LYS A 103 -20.83 -9.21 -8.04
C LYS A 103 -20.75 -10.64 -7.45
N GLN A 104 -20.02 -11.54 -8.09
CA GLN A 104 -19.98 -12.97 -7.73
C GLN A 104 -18.72 -13.41 -6.96
N ASN A 105 -17.77 -12.52 -6.64
CA ASN A 105 -16.46 -12.92 -6.09
C ASN A 105 -16.09 -12.16 -4.79
N LYS A 106 -17.03 -12.11 -3.83
CA LYS A 106 -16.87 -11.42 -2.53
C LYS A 106 -15.71 -11.99 -1.68
N VAL A 107 -15.50 -13.30 -1.72
CA VAL A 107 -14.42 -14.00 -0.99
C VAL A 107 -13.04 -13.63 -1.52
N ALA A 108 -12.89 -13.64 -2.85
CA ALA A 108 -11.63 -13.26 -3.50
C ALA A 108 -11.27 -11.79 -3.20
N LEU A 109 -12.27 -10.91 -3.10
CA LEU A 109 -12.08 -9.51 -2.70
C LEU A 109 -11.61 -9.39 -1.23
N ALA A 110 -12.26 -10.10 -0.31
CA ALA A 110 -11.85 -10.11 1.09
C ALA A 110 -10.38 -10.54 1.22
N GLN A 111 -9.98 -11.58 0.49
CA GLN A 111 -8.59 -12.04 0.42
C GLN A 111 -7.63 -10.99 -0.19
N MET A 112 -8.01 -10.29 -1.26
CA MET A 112 -7.19 -9.22 -1.87
C MET A 112 -6.94 -8.07 -0.89
N LEU A 113 -7.97 -7.66 -0.16
CA LEU A 113 -7.89 -6.59 0.83
C LEU A 113 -7.25 -7.07 2.15
N GLY A 114 -7.00 -8.37 2.32
CA GLY A 114 -6.46 -8.96 3.55
C GLY A 114 -7.47 -9.00 4.69
N LEU A 115 -8.77 -9.01 4.37
CA LEU A 115 -9.86 -9.12 5.31
C LEU A 115 -10.02 -10.57 5.76
N THR A 116 -10.12 -10.76 7.08
CA THR A 116 -10.38 -12.05 7.73
C THR A 116 -11.77 -12.61 7.43
N GLU A 117 -12.74 -11.76 7.10
CA GLU A 117 -14.11 -12.17 6.79
C GLU A 117 -14.71 -11.40 5.60
N ALA A 118 -15.47 -12.10 4.76
CA ALA A 118 -16.25 -11.49 3.70
C ALA A 118 -17.52 -10.86 4.29
N LEU A 119 -17.59 -9.53 4.27
CA LEU A 119 -18.81 -8.83 4.71
C LEU A 119 -20.00 -9.19 3.80
N ASN A 120 -21.10 -9.62 4.43
CA ASN A 120 -22.38 -9.86 3.77
C ASN A 120 -23.08 -8.52 3.48
N PHE A 121 -22.62 -7.80 2.46
CA PHE A 121 -23.33 -6.64 1.94
C PHE A 121 -24.62 -7.09 1.26
N ALA A 122 -25.73 -6.44 1.62
CA ALA A 122 -27.05 -6.65 1.05
C ALA A 122 -27.00 -6.49 -0.48
N GLU A 123 -27.61 -7.43 -1.19
CA GLU A 123 -27.75 -7.37 -2.64
C GLU A 123 -28.78 -6.29 -2.98
N GLU A 124 -28.43 -5.36 -3.88
CA GLU A 124 -29.43 -4.43 -4.42
C GLU A 124 -30.50 -5.22 -5.19
N ASP A 125 -31.77 -4.98 -4.83
CA ASP A 125 -32.98 -5.60 -5.36
C ASP A 125 -32.97 -5.73 -6.90
N GLU A 126 -32.99 -6.99 -7.38
CA GLU A 126 -32.96 -7.35 -8.81
C GLU A 126 -34.33 -7.25 -9.51
N GLN A 127 -35.13 -6.21 -9.28
CA GLN A 127 -36.49 -6.18 -9.84
C GLN A 127 -36.59 -5.72 -11.31
N ASN A 128 -35.53 -5.20 -11.95
CA ASN A 128 -35.62 -4.62 -13.29
C ASN A 128 -34.91 -5.43 -14.40
N TRP A 129 -35.70 -6.18 -15.19
CA TRP A 129 -35.20 -7.07 -16.25
C TRP A 129 -34.47 -6.35 -17.41
N ARG A 130 -34.81 -5.07 -17.68
CA ARG A 130 -34.11 -4.24 -18.68
C ARG A 130 -32.69 -3.88 -18.23
N LEU A 131 -32.50 -3.60 -16.94
CA LEU A 131 -31.17 -3.42 -16.34
C LEU A 131 -30.37 -4.73 -16.36
N ARG A 132 -31.04 -5.88 -16.24
CA ARG A 132 -30.40 -7.21 -16.36
C ARG A 132 -29.86 -7.47 -17.76
N LEU A 133 -30.61 -7.14 -18.82
CA LEU A 133 -30.18 -7.29 -20.22
C LEU A 133 -29.05 -6.33 -20.59
N ILE A 134 -29.12 -5.07 -20.16
CA ILE A 134 -28.04 -4.08 -20.36
C ILE A 134 -26.77 -4.52 -19.62
N ARG A 135 -26.88 -5.00 -18.37
CA ARG A 135 -25.75 -5.54 -17.59
C ARG A 135 -25.16 -6.81 -18.23
N LEU A 136 -26.00 -7.68 -18.81
CA LEU A 136 -25.54 -8.85 -19.58
C LEU A 136 -24.79 -8.42 -20.84
N TRP A 137 -25.33 -7.49 -21.63
CA TRP A 137 -24.66 -6.93 -22.81
C TRP A 137 -23.32 -6.26 -22.47
N ILE A 138 -23.27 -5.44 -21.43
CA ILE A 138 -22.05 -4.80 -20.92
C ILE A 138 -21.05 -5.86 -20.43
N LYS A 139 -21.50 -6.91 -19.73
CA LYS A 139 -20.67 -8.06 -19.32
C LYS A 139 -20.03 -8.77 -20.52
N TYR A 140 -20.71 -8.86 -21.67
CA TYR A 140 -20.13 -9.46 -22.89
C TYR A 140 -19.19 -8.50 -23.64
N ILE A 141 -19.36 -7.18 -23.52
CA ILE A 141 -18.49 -6.16 -24.11
C ILE A 141 -17.21 -5.94 -23.28
N ASP A 142 -17.29 -6.00 -21.95
CA ASP A 142 -16.17 -5.67 -21.06
C ASP A 142 -15.20 -6.83 -20.88
N ARG A 143 -15.66 -8.08 -21.00
CA ARG A 143 -14.81 -9.28 -20.91
C ARG A 143 -13.68 -9.35 -21.95
N PRO A 144 -13.92 -9.18 -23.27
CA PRO A 144 -12.83 -9.22 -24.24
C PRO A 144 -11.84 -8.08 -24.01
N ARG A 145 -12.29 -6.89 -23.58
CA ARG A 145 -11.40 -5.76 -23.26
C ARG A 145 -10.53 -6.04 -22.04
N LEU A 146 -11.11 -6.61 -20.99
CA LEU A 146 -10.36 -7.04 -19.80
C LEU A 146 -9.32 -8.10 -20.15
N LEU A 147 -9.69 -9.08 -20.99
CA LEU A 147 -8.76 -10.09 -21.48
C LEU A 147 -7.65 -9.49 -22.36
N LEU A 148 -7.96 -8.51 -23.20
CA LEU A 148 -6.96 -7.76 -23.97
C LEU A 148 -6.01 -6.99 -23.05
N LYS A 149 -6.52 -6.40 -21.96
CA LYS A 149 -5.69 -5.73 -20.94
C LYS A 149 -4.76 -6.70 -20.22
N PHE A 150 -5.26 -7.89 -19.86
CA PHE A 150 -4.43 -8.95 -19.29
C PHE A 150 -3.38 -9.46 -20.27
N ALA A 151 -3.75 -9.65 -21.54
CA ALA A 151 -2.79 -10.02 -22.59
C ALA A 151 -1.73 -8.93 -22.82
N SER A 152 -2.12 -7.65 -22.69
CA SER A 152 -1.19 -6.53 -22.83
C SER A 152 -0.20 -6.40 -21.67
N LEU A 153 -0.42 -7.04 -20.51
CA LEU A 153 0.50 -6.96 -19.36
C LEU A 153 1.93 -7.33 -19.75
N LYS A 154 2.12 -8.34 -20.61
CA LYS A 154 3.45 -8.74 -21.11
C LYS A 154 4.23 -7.57 -21.75
N ALA A 155 3.54 -6.64 -22.41
CA ALA A 155 4.15 -5.45 -23.01
C ALA A 155 4.05 -4.21 -22.12
N SER A 156 3.03 -4.10 -21.27
CA SER A 156 2.80 -2.95 -20.39
C SER A 156 3.71 -2.95 -19.16
N VAL A 157 4.11 -4.11 -18.64
CA VAL A 157 5.00 -4.20 -17.48
C VAL A 157 6.40 -3.65 -17.79
N PRO A 158 7.12 -4.08 -18.85
CA PRO A 158 8.43 -3.51 -19.16
C PRO A 158 8.37 -2.01 -19.43
N LYS A 159 7.39 -1.55 -20.22
CA LYS A 159 7.18 -0.12 -20.49
C LYS A 159 6.94 0.71 -19.22
N PHE A 160 6.24 0.14 -18.24
CA PHE A 160 6.04 0.79 -16.95
C PHE A 160 7.36 0.89 -16.20
N LEU A 161 8.14 -0.19 -16.13
CA LEU A 161 9.41 -0.22 -15.42
C LEU A 161 10.47 0.70 -16.06
N ASP A 162 10.57 0.72 -17.39
CA ASP A 162 11.47 1.62 -18.12
C ASP A 162 11.13 3.08 -17.80
N ARG A 163 9.84 3.43 -17.86
CA ARG A 163 9.36 4.77 -17.49
C ARG A 163 9.68 5.11 -16.03
N MET A 164 9.48 4.17 -15.11
CA MET A 164 9.80 4.37 -13.69
C MET A 164 11.30 4.63 -13.50
N ALA A 165 12.16 3.88 -14.18
CA ALA A 165 13.61 4.06 -14.15
C ALA A 165 14.02 5.43 -14.70
N ASP A 166 13.46 5.84 -15.84
CA ASP A 166 13.72 7.15 -16.46
C ASP A 166 13.32 8.29 -15.52
N CYS A 167 12.10 8.27 -14.99
CA CYS A 167 11.60 9.30 -14.07
C CYS A 167 12.39 9.34 -12.75
N THR A 168 12.79 8.19 -12.22
CA THR A 168 13.60 8.09 -11.00
C THR A 168 14.99 8.71 -11.22
N THR A 169 15.63 8.36 -12.33
CA THR A 169 16.93 8.89 -12.72
C THR A 169 16.87 10.40 -12.92
N GLU A 170 15.86 10.88 -13.66
CA GLU A 170 15.67 12.30 -13.90
C GLU A 170 15.46 13.07 -12.60
N PHE A 171 14.65 12.53 -11.68
CA PHE A 171 14.35 13.16 -10.40
C PHE A 171 15.58 13.30 -9.51
N TYR A 172 16.34 12.22 -9.30
CA TYR A 172 17.51 12.24 -8.41
C TYR A 172 18.71 12.99 -9.01
N ASN A 173 18.71 13.25 -10.32
CA ASN A 173 19.68 14.16 -10.96
C ASN A 173 19.34 15.65 -10.77
N LYS A 174 18.14 16.00 -10.28
CA LYS A 174 17.77 17.39 -10.00
C LYS A 174 18.47 17.87 -8.73
N ASN A 175 19.00 19.09 -8.77
CA ASN A 175 19.41 19.76 -7.56
C ASN A 175 18.20 20.48 -6.94
N PHE A 176 17.82 20.07 -5.73
CA PHE A 176 16.76 20.71 -4.96
C PHE A 176 17.24 21.95 -4.20
N ASP A 177 18.56 22.13 -4.08
CA ASP A 177 19.16 23.29 -3.45
C ASP A 177 18.74 24.56 -4.20
N HIS A 178 18.16 25.50 -3.45
CA HIS A 178 17.75 26.82 -3.94
C HIS A 178 16.54 26.84 -4.89
N LEU A 179 15.79 25.75 -5.02
CA LEU A 179 14.51 25.79 -5.74
C LEU A 179 13.48 26.64 -4.99
N THR A 180 12.75 27.47 -5.74
CA THR A 180 11.60 28.23 -5.23
C THR A 180 10.37 27.34 -5.04
N ILE A 181 9.40 27.79 -4.23
CA ILE A 181 8.10 27.10 -4.03
C ILE A 181 7.44 26.74 -5.37
N LYS A 182 7.44 27.68 -6.33
CA LYS A 182 6.87 27.48 -7.65
C LYS A 182 7.58 26.37 -8.43
N GLN A 183 8.91 26.29 -8.34
CA GLN A 183 9.69 25.24 -9.00
C GLN A 183 9.46 23.87 -8.34
N LEU A 184 9.41 23.80 -7.01
CA LEU A 184 9.09 22.55 -6.30
C LEU A 184 7.68 22.05 -6.65
N LYS A 185 6.70 22.95 -6.80
CA LYS A 185 5.36 22.62 -7.29
C LYS A 185 5.38 22.07 -8.72
N LEU A 186 6.18 22.64 -9.62
CA LEU A 186 6.35 22.09 -10.97
C LEU A 186 6.96 20.68 -10.95
N VAL A 187 7.93 20.42 -10.07
CA VAL A 187 8.47 19.06 -9.87
C VAL A 187 7.38 18.11 -9.37
N LYS A 188 6.56 18.55 -8.41
CA LYS A 188 5.42 17.77 -7.91
C LYS A 188 4.42 17.45 -9.03
N ASP A 189 4.05 18.44 -9.81
CA ASP A 189 3.08 18.30 -10.90
C ASP A 189 3.63 17.38 -12.00
N ASP A 190 4.92 17.46 -12.29
CA ASP A 190 5.60 16.53 -13.19
C ASP A 190 5.52 15.10 -12.67
N MET A 191 5.84 14.87 -11.38
CA MET A 191 5.71 13.55 -10.75
C MET A 191 4.26 13.03 -10.77
N ASP A 192 3.28 13.87 -10.46
CA ASP A 192 1.86 13.48 -10.52
C ASP A 192 1.47 13.07 -11.95
N ASN A 193 1.92 13.84 -12.95
CA ASN A 193 1.62 13.60 -14.35
C ASN A 193 2.36 12.39 -14.92
N ASN A 194 3.60 12.15 -14.50
CA ASN A 194 4.47 11.15 -15.12
C ASN A 194 4.55 9.82 -14.36
N LEU A 195 4.38 9.83 -13.04
CA LEU A 195 4.44 8.65 -12.18
C LEU A 195 3.03 8.19 -11.78
N ILE A 196 2.31 9.02 -11.02
CA ILE A 196 1.04 8.63 -10.38
C ILE A 196 -0.03 8.27 -11.42
N LYS A 197 -0.11 9.01 -12.53
CA LYS A 197 -1.07 8.72 -13.60
C LYS A 197 -0.86 7.37 -14.30
N TYR A 198 0.36 6.86 -14.29
CA TYR A 198 0.70 5.63 -15.01
C TYR A 198 0.62 4.36 -14.14
N TRP A 199 0.11 4.48 -12.91
CA TRP A 199 -0.05 3.35 -11.97
C TRP A 199 -1.18 2.37 -12.34
N THR A 200 -1.76 2.49 -13.52
CA THR A 200 -2.79 1.56 -14.02
C THR A 200 -2.23 0.14 -14.21
N THR A 201 -1.00 -0.02 -14.70
CA THR A 201 -0.40 -1.34 -14.96
C THR A 201 -0.32 -2.21 -13.70
N PRO A 202 0.23 -1.73 -12.57
CA PRO A 202 0.18 -2.47 -11.29
C PRO A 202 -1.24 -2.88 -10.87
N VAL A 203 -2.22 -1.99 -10.98
CA VAL A 203 -3.61 -2.29 -10.57
C VAL A 203 -4.23 -3.37 -11.46
N ILE A 204 -3.99 -3.33 -12.78
CA ILE A 204 -4.45 -4.38 -13.70
C ILE A 204 -3.76 -5.72 -13.42
N ASN A 205 -2.48 -5.71 -13.03
CA ASN A 205 -1.79 -6.94 -12.62
C ASN A 205 -2.38 -7.54 -11.34
N ASP A 206 -2.65 -6.72 -10.32
CA ASP A 206 -3.31 -7.19 -9.09
C ASP A 206 -4.71 -7.75 -9.38
N LEU A 207 -5.45 -7.09 -10.28
CA LEU A 207 -6.74 -7.58 -10.77
C LEU A 207 -6.61 -8.92 -11.51
N TYR A 208 -5.55 -9.09 -12.30
CA TYR A 208 -5.26 -10.34 -12.99
C TYR A 208 -4.98 -11.47 -12.00
N ILE A 209 -4.10 -11.25 -11.01
CA ILE A 209 -3.79 -12.24 -9.95
C ILE A 209 -5.07 -12.71 -9.29
N LEU A 210 -5.94 -11.76 -8.91
CA LEU A 210 -7.21 -12.05 -8.26
C LEU A 210 -8.11 -12.98 -9.08
N ILE A 211 -8.31 -12.65 -10.37
CA ILE A 211 -9.15 -13.45 -11.26
C ILE A 211 -8.49 -14.79 -11.59
N ALA A 212 -7.16 -14.81 -11.77
CA ALA A 212 -6.41 -16.01 -12.08
C ALA A 212 -6.40 -17.02 -10.92
N CYS A 213 -6.32 -16.56 -9.66
CA CYS A 213 -6.44 -17.44 -8.48
C CYS A 213 -7.81 -18.11 -8.42
N GLY A 214 -8.90 -17.34 -8.57
CA GLY A 214 -10.26 -17.90 -8.60
C GLY A 214 -10.48 -18.85 -9.78
N ALA A 215 -9.89 -18.55 -10.95
CA ALA A 215 -9.96 -19.44 -12.11
C ALA A 215 -9.15 -20.72 -11.92
N LEU A 216 -7.98 -20.65 -11.28
CA LEU A 216 -7.13 -21.80 -10.97
C LEU A 216 -7.83 -22.71 -9.95
N THR A 217 -8.39 -22.14 -8.88
CA THR A 217 -9.16 -22.89 -7.85
C THR A 217 -10.28 -23.70 -8.51
N LYS A 218 -11.10 -23.07 -9.35
CA LYS A 218 -12.17 -23.76 -10.09
C LYS A 218 -11.67 -24.84 -11.05
N LYS A 219 -10.48 -24.69 -11.64
CA LYS A 219 -9.88 -25.73 -12.49
C LYS A 219 -9.44 -26.94 -11.67
N LEU A 220 -8.88 -26.70 -10.48
CA LEU A 220 -8.45 -27.74 -9.55
C LEU A 220 -9.65 -28.50 -8.94
N GLU A 221 -10.71 -27.79 -8.54
CA GLU A 221 -11.98 -28.40 -8.08
C GLU A 221 -12.56 -29.33 -9.16
N LYS A 222 -12.64 -28.86 -10.41
CA LYS A 222 -13.10 -29.66 -11.55
C LYS A 222 -12.16 -30.83 -11.90
N ALA A 223 -10.93 -30.79 -11.42
CA ALA A 223 -9.98 -31.86 -11.54
C ALA A 223 -10.05 -32.88 -10.37
N GLY A 224 -10.94 -32.65 -9.40
CA GLY A 224 -11.21 -33.56 -8.28
C GLY A 224 -10.50 -33.21 -6.97
N LEU A 225 -9.89 -32.02 -6.84
CA LEU A 225 -9.27 -31.59 -5.59
C LEU A 225 -10.31 -30.91 -4.68
N ALA A 226 -10.57 -31.50 -3.52
CA ALA A 226 -11.46 -30.93 -2.51
C ALA A 226 -10.86 -29.66 -1.83
N ASN A 227 -9.55 -29.66 -1.57
CA ASN A 227 -8.86 -28.55 -0.88
C ASN A 227 -8.10 -27.64 -1.87
N ALA A 228 -8.74 -27.29 -2.98
CA ALA A 228 -8.11 -26.50 -4.05
C ALA A 228 -7.69 -25.10 -3.57
N GLU A 229 -8.49 -24.47 -2.71
CA GLU A 229 -8.26 -23.11 -2.20
C GLU A 229 -7.00 -23.03 -1.33
N ASP A 230 -6.83 -23.96 -0.37
CA ASP A 230 -5.65 -24.04 0.49
C ASP A 230 -4.36 -24.25 -0.29
N LEU A 231 -4.41 -25.06 -1.36
CA LEU A 231 -3.26 -25.30 -2.23
C LEU A 231 -2.87 -24.03 -3.00
N VAL A 232 -3.84 -23.30 -3.53
CA VAL A 232 -3.58 -22.01 -4.20
C VAL A 232 -3.05 -20.97 -3.22
N ASN A 233 -3.59 -20.90 -2.00
CA ASN A 233 -3.12 -20.00 -0.95
C ASN A 233 -1.68 -20.32 -0.53
N SER A 234 -1.36 -21.60 -0.35
CA SER A 234 0.01 -22.05 -0.05
C SER A 234 0.98 -21.66 -1.16
N PHE A 235 0.59 -21.88 -2.43
CA PHE A 235 1.38 -21.47 -3.59
C PHE A 235 1.59 -19.95 -3.67
N LEU A 236 0.56 -19.15 -3.34
CA LEU A 236 0.68 -17.69 -3.30
C LEU A 236 1.69 -17.23 -2.26
N SER A 237 1.60 -17.77 -1.04
CA SER A 237 2.53 -17.46 0.05
C SER A 237 3.96 -17.83 -0.30
N GLU A 238 4.20 -19.03 -0.84
CA GLU A 238 5.54 -19.45 -1.27
C GLU A 238 6.10 -18.58 -2.40
N SER A 239 5.29 -18.30 -3.42
CA SER A 239 5.70 -17.48 -4.57
C SER A 239 6.05 -16.05 -4.16
N GLN A 240 5.28 -15.47 -3.25
CA GLN A 240 5.53 -14.15 -2.69
C GLN A 240 6.80 -14.14 -1.84
N ALA A 241 7.00 -15.14 -0.98
CA ALA A 241 8.19 -15.27 -0.15
C ALA A 241 9.45 -15.27 -1.01
N VAL A 242 9.46 -16.05 -2.09
CA VAL A 242 10.59 -16.16 -3.03
C VAL A 242 10.93 -14.83 -3.71
N SER A 243 9.91 -14.10 -4.17
CA SER A 243 10.12 -12.87 -4.94
C SER A 243 10.56 -11.70 -4.05
N ASN A 244 10.17 -11.68 -2.77
CA ASN A 244 10.58 -10.67 -1.78
C ASN A 244 12.04 -10.76 -1.35
N LEU A 245 12.77 -11.79 -1.77
CA LEU A 245 14.14 -12.04 -1.31
C LEU A 245 15.18 -11.12 -1.96
N GLN A 246 14.86 -10.27 -2.94
CA GLN A 246 15.90 -9.52 -3.66
C GLN A 246 16.73 -8.58 -2.75
N PRO A 247 16.12 -7.69 -1.92
CA PRO A 247 16.89 -6.87 -0.99
C PRO A 247 17.60 -7.72 0.06
N ALA A 248 16.93 -8.74 0.62
CA ALA A 248 17.51 -9.63 1.62
C ALA A 248 18.73 -10.41 1.09
N LYS A 249 18.67 -10.89 -0.16
CA LYS A 249 19.78 -11.58 -0.85
C LYS A 249 20.98 -10.65 -1.04
N HIS A 250 20.75 -9.41 -1.45
CA HIS A 250 21.81 -8.41 -1.58
C HIS A 250 22.43 -8.09 -0.22
N LEU A 251 21.61 -7.81 0.79
CA LEU A 251 22.09 -7.51 2.13
C LEU A 251 22.90 -8.67 2.72
N HIS A 252 22.45 -9.91 2.53
CA HIS A 252 23.19 -11.10 2.94
C HIS A 252 24.51 -11.29 2.20
N ARG A 253 24.55 -10.99 0.89
CA ARG A 253 25.82 -10.97 0.14
C ARG A 253 26.79 -9.96 0.75
N LEU A 254 26.31 -8.76 1.10
CA LEU A 254 27.13 -7.73 1.75
C LEU A 254 27.55 -8.14 3.17
N ALA A 255 26.71 -8.90 3.89
CA ALA A 255 27.06 -9.48 5.19
C ALA A 255 28.20 -10.50 5.05
N ILE A 256 28.20 -11.35 4.01
CA ILE A 256 29.31 -12.29 3.74
C ILE A 256 30.59 -11.52 3.39
N ILE A 257 30.52 -10.49 2.53
CA ILE A 257 31.68 -9.68 2.14
C ILE A 257 32.27 -8.96 3.34
N SER A 258 31.43 -8.37 4.20
CA SER A 258 31.90 -7.70 5.41
C SER A 258 32.45 -8.68 6.45
N ALA A 259 31.88 -9.88 6.57
CA ALA A 259 32.36 -10.91 7.48
C ALA A 259 33.77 -11.45 7.12
N SER A 260 34.16 -11.43 5.85
CA SER A 260 35.48 -11.87 5.40
C SER A 260 36.59 -10.82 5.63
N GLN A 261 36.24 -9.58 5.99
CA GLN A 261 37.18 -8.49 6.25
C GLN A 261 37.16 -8.12 7.75
N PRO A 262 38.18 -8.48 8.55
CA PRO A 262 38.15 -8.30 10.00
C PRO A 262 37.90 -6.87 10.46
N GLU A 263 38.55 -5.88 9.84
CA GLU A 263 38.36 -4.47 10.21
C GLU A 263 36.95 -3.95 9.89
N LEU A 264 36.42 -4.29 8.71
CA LEU A 264 35.08 -3.89 8.30
C LEU A 264 34.01 -4.54 9.18
N ARG A 265 34.18 -5.83 9.51
CA ARG A 265 33.32 -6.55 10.45
C ARG A 265 33.30 -5.89 11.83
N LEU A 266 34.45 -5.49 12.36
CA LEU A 266 34.54 -4.80 13.65
C LEU A 266 33.86 -3.43 13.60
N LEU A 267 34.07 -2.68 12.50
CA LEU A 267 33.43 -1.38 12.30
C LEU A 267 31.90 -1.49 12.27
N ILE A 268 31.34 -2.42 11.48
CA ILE A 268 29.90 -2.65 11.37
C ILE A 268 29.30 -3.12 12.70
N ASN A 269 30.00 -3.97 13.46
CA ASN A 269 29.52 -4.41 14.77
C ASN A 269 29.53 -3.29 15.80
N ARG A 270 30.56 -2.43 15.80
CA ARG A 270 30.63 -1.25 16.67
C ARG A 270 29.55 -0.22 16.34
N LEU A 271 29.21 -0.10 15.04
CA LEU A 271 28.17 0.80 14.51
C LEU A 271 28.31 2.26 15.02
N PRO A 272 29.45 2.94 14.79
CA PRO A 272 29.59 4.35 15.17
C PRO A 272 28.68 5.26 14.32
N ASP A 273 28.31 6.43 14.84
CA ASP A 273 27.39 7.36 14.16
C ASP A 273 27.91 7.83 12.79
N ASP A 274 29.24 7.93 12.62
CA ASP A 274 29.92 8.33 11.39
C ASP A 274 30.29 7.14 10.47
N ILE A 275 29.75 5.94 10.71
CA ILE A 275 30.11 4.71 9.99
C ILE A 275 30.06 4.87 8.47
N HIS A 276 29.08 5.59 7.94
CA HIS A 276 28.95 5.79 6.49
C HIS A 276 30.17 6.51 5.91
N TYR A 277 30.68 7.52 6.61
CA TYR A 277 31.87 8.27 6.22
C TYR A 277 33.15 7.44 6.40
N GLN A 278 33.26 6.67 7.48
CA GLN A 278 34.40 5.77 7.68
C GLN A 278 34.46 4.68 6.59
N VAL A 279 33.32 4.10 6.21
CA VAL A 279 33.22 3.12 5.13
C VAL A 279 33.61 3.73 3.79
N LYS A 280 33.12 4.94 3.49
CA LYS A 280 33.52 5.70 2.30
C LYS A 280 35.03 5.88 2.18
N ASN A 281 35.68 6.27 3.27
CA ASN A 281 37.10 6.62 3.25
C ASN A 281 38.04 5.42 3.31
N ARG A 282 37.64 4.33 4.00
CA ARG A 282 38.51 3.18 4.28
C ARG A 282 38.19 1.94 3.41
N PHE A 283 36.95 1.83 2.93
CA PHE A 283 36.44 0.64 2.25
C PHE A 283 35.66 1.04 0.98
N ASN A 284 36.29 1.76 0.06
CA ASN A 284 35.62 2.33 -1.12
C ASN A 284 34.86 1.29 -1.96
N ASP A 285 35.44 0.11 -2.20
CA ASP A 285 34.77 -0.94 -2.99
C ASP A 285 33.46 -1.41 -2.31
N PHE A 286 33.50 -1.59 -0.98
CA PHE A 286 32.30 -1.91 -0.22
C PHE A 286 31.31 -0.74 -0.21
N TYR A 287 31.80 0.49 -0.12
CA TYR A 287 30.98 1.70 -0.17
C TYR A 287 30.20 1.82 -1.50
N GLN A 288 30.79 1.46 -2.64
CA GLN A 288 30.07 1.45 -3.93
C GLN A 288 28.91 0.45 -3.91
N GLU A 289 29.10 -0.73 -3.31
CA GLU A 289 28.02 -1.70 -3.13
C GLU A 289 26.93 -1.21 -2.15
N VAL A 290 27.30 -0.44 -1.12
CA VAL A 290 26.34 0.24 -0.24
C VAL A 290 25.52 1.27 -1.02
N LEU A 291 26.18 2.10 -1.85
CA LEU A 291 25.48 3.08 -2.69
C LEU A 291 24.52 2.40 -3.66
N TYR A 292 24.97 1.33 -4.34
CA TYR A 292 24.11 0.54 -5.22
C TYR A 292 22.88 0.02 -4.48
N PHE A 293 23.06 -0.52 -3.27
CA PHE A 293 21.96 -1.01 -2.45
C PHE A 293 20.98 0.11 -2.09
N ILE A 294 21.47 1.25 -1.60
CA ILE A 294 20.64 2.39 -1.22
C ILE A 294 19.91 2.97 -2.44
N GLU A 295 20.55 3.02 -3.60
CA GLU A 295 19.92 3.49 -4.82
C GLU A 295 18.72 2.62 -5.22
N HIS A 296 18.87 1.29 -5.17
CA HIS A 296 17.86 0.36 -5.66
C HIS A 296 16.81 -0.03 -4.61
N PHE A 297 17.20 -0.05 -3.33
CA PHE A 297 16.39 -0.57 -2.22
C PHE A 297 16.32 0.37 -1.02
N GLY A 298 16.92 1.56 -1.08
CA GLY A 298 17.06 2.46 0.06
C GLY A 298 15.75 2.89 0.71
N ASP A 299 14.67 2.90 -0.06
CA ASP A 299 13.32 3.28 0.38
C ASP A 299 12.51 2.12 0.96
N ARG A 300 13.08 0.90 1.00
CA ARG A 300 12.47 -0.29 1.60
C ARG A 300 12.75 -0.34 3.09
N THR A 301 11.78 0.09 3.88
CA THR A 301 11.87 0.09 5.35
C THR A 301 10.50 -0.20 5.97
N SER A 302 10.47 -0.47 7.28
CA SER A 302 9.21 -0.53 8.01
C SER A 302 8.54 0.85 7.97
N GLY A 303 7.28 0.93 7.55
CA GLY A 303 6.62 2.22 7.33
C GLY A 303 6.99 2.90 6.01
N GLU A 304 7.46 2.15 5.00
CA GLU A 304 7.90 2.70 3.70
C GLU A 304 6.90 3.63 3.01
N LEU A 305 5.59 3.46 3.26
CA LEU A 305 4.53 4.31 2.68
C LEU A 305 4.14 5.49 3.58
N LYS A 306 5.03 5.90 4.49
CA LYS A 306 4.89 7.12 5.29
C LYS A 306 5.97 8.12 4.94
N LEU A 307 5.60 9.31 4.49
CA LEU A 307 6.55 10.33 4.06
C LEU A 307 7.47 10.78 5.20
N GLU A 308 7.00 10.74 6.44
CA GLU A 308 7.76 11.11 7.65
C GLU A 308 8.75 10.03 8.12
N THR A 309 8.73 8.83 7.53
CA THR A 309 9.60 7.73 7.98
C THR A 309 10.99 7.85 7.37
N ASP A 310 12.02 7.78 8.21
CA ASP A 310 13.42 7.72 7.78
C ASP A 310 13.69 6.45 6.98
N THR A 311 14.41 6.61 5.87
CA THR A 311 14.81 5.50 4.99
C THR A 311 16.33 5.41 4.93
N MET A 312 16.86 4.34 4.35
CA MET A 312 18.32 4.21 4.16
C MET A 312 18.88 5.24 3.17
N ARG A 313 18.00 5.87 2.38
CA ARG A 313 18.37 6.97 1.48
C ARG A 313 18.51 8.29 2.22
N THR A 314 17.60 8.61 3.14
CA THR A 314 17.66 9.84 3.94
C THR A 314 18.63 9.71 5.11
N ASN A 315 18.75 8.50 5.67
CA ASN A 315 19.64 8.17 6.78
C ASN A 315 20.39 6.84 6.50
N PRO A 316 21.58 6.89 5.88
CA PRO A 316 22.39 5.70 5.59
C PRO A 316 22.78 4.86 6.81
N PHE A 317 22.72 5.41 8.03
CA PHE A 317 22.98 4.65 9.26
C PHE A 317 22.04 3.43 9.38
N LEU A 318 20.78 3.56 8.94
CA LEU A 318 19.79 2.48 8.97
C LEU A 318 20.25 1.26 8.16
N PHE A 319 20.91 1.48 7.03
CA PHE A 319 21.46 0.39 6.21
C PHE A 319 22.46 -0.44 7.01
N TYR A 320 23.39 0.22 7.72
CA TYR A 320 24.40 -0.47 8.51
C TYR A 320 23.81 -1.18 9.72
N ASN A 321 22.73 -0.66 10.31
CA ASN A 321 22.01 -1.38 11.37
C ASN A 321 21.43 -2.69 10.85
N TYR A 322 20.71 -2.67 9.70
CA TYR A 322 20.19 -3.89 9.08
C TYR A 322 21.30 -4.86 8.67
N LEU A 323 22.42 -4.34 8.16
CA LEU A 323 23.58 -5.15 7.81
C LEU A 323 24.20 -5.82 9.05
N ARG A 324 24.32 -5.11 10.16
CA ARG A 324 24.80 -5.63 11.44
C ARG A 324 23.90 -6.73 11.97
N GLU A 325 22.59 -6.54 11.92
CA GLU A 325 21.61 -7.57 12.30
C GLU A 325 21.78 -8.83 11.42
N CYS A 326 21.90 -8.65 10.10
CA CYS A 326 22.13 -9.75 9.17
C CYS A 326 23.47 -10.47 9.40
N LEU A 327 24.53 -9.74 9.76
CA LEU A 327 25.85 -10.28 10.07
C LEU A 327 25.86 -11.11 11.37
N ASN A 328 25.03 -10.75 12.34
CA ASN A 328 24.93 -11.41 13.63
C ASN A 328 23.89 -12.54 13.69
N ALA A 329 22.93 -12.56 12.77
CA ALA A 329 22.13 -13.74 12.51
C ALA A 329 23.03 -14.88 12.03
N GLN A 330 22.88 -16.09 12.59
CA GLN A 330 23.66 -17.25 12.15
C GLN A 330 23.51 -17.40 10.62
N ILE A 331 24.62 -17.41 9.87
CA ILE A 331 24.72 -17.40 8.40
C ILE A 331 24.20 -18.72 7.75
N SER A 332 23.38 -19.46 8.47
CA SER A 332 22.76 -20.71 8.06
C SER A 332 21.29 -20.45 7.77
N GLU A 333 20.93 -19.99 6.56
CA GLU A 333 19.68 -20.39 5.86
C GLU A 333 19.31 -19.67 4.55
N ILE A 334 20.07 -18.69 4.04
CA ILE A 334 19.65 -18.04 2.77
C ILE A 334 20.08 -18.83 1.51
N ARG A 335 21.03 -19.77 1.64
CA ARG A 335 21.52 -20.63 0.53
C ARG A 335 20.46 -21.55 -0.08
N ALA A 336 19.36 -21.85 0.62
CA ALA A 336 18.32 -22.79 0.14
C ALA A 336 17.31 -22.16 -0.85
N SER A 337 17.30 -20.84 -1.03
CA SER A 337 16.22 -20.14 -1.75
C SER A 337 16.40 -19.97 -3.27
N SER A 338 17.48 -20.52 -3.84
CA SER A 338 17.79 -20.41 -5.29
C SER A 338 17.00 -21.41 -6.16
N GLN A 339 16.22 -22.31 -5.54
CA GLN A 339 15.57 -23.45 -6.20
C GLN A 339 14.05 -23.26 -6.43
N SER A 340 13.59 -22.01 -6.58
CA SER A 340 12.18 -21.67 -6.38
C SER A 340 11.25 -21.82 -7.59
N GLN A 341 11.75 -21.91 -8.83
CA GLN A 341 10.87 -22.17 -9.98
C GLN A 341 10.45 -23.64 -10.10
N LYS A 342 11.27 -24.59 -9.62
CA LYS A 342 10.92 -26.02 -9.61
C LYS A 342 10.11 -26.43 -8.38
N ALA A 343 10.20 -25.67 -7.29
CA ALA A 343 9.47 -25.95 -6.05
C ALA A 343 7.95 -25.74 -6.20
N SER A 344 7.53 -24.69 -6.91
CA SER A 344 6.12 -24.38 -7.12
C SER A 344 5.36 -25.43 -7.94
N PHE A 345 6.00 -26.10 -8.91
CA PHE A 345 5.35 -27.18 -9.67
C PHE A 345 5.17 -28.46 -8.85
N LYS A 346 6.14 -28.76 -7.97
CA LYS A 346 6.09 -29.91 -7.08
C LYS A 346 4.94 -29.85 -6.09
N LEU A 347 4.45 -28.65 -5.75
CA LEU A 347 3.23 -28.50 -4.94
C LEU A 347 2.00 -29.10 -5.63
N PHE A 348 1.86 -28.93 -6.95
CA PHE A 348 0.67 -29.37 -7.68
C PHE A 348 0.79 -30.79 -8.24
N GLU A 349 2.00 -31.26 -8.56
CA GLU A 349 2.23 -32.57 -9.20
C GLU A 349 1.59 -33.76 -8.47
N PRO A 350 1.72 -33.91 -7.13
CA PRO A 350 1.16 -35.05 -6.39
C PRO A 350 -0.37 -35.12 -6.48
N HIS A 351 -1.04 -33.97 -6.61
CA HIS A 351 -2.49 -33.88 -6.62
C HIS A 351 -3.10 -34.03 -8.02
N LEU A 352 -2.28 -34.05 -9.08
CA LEU A 352 -2.72 -34.07 -10.48
C LEU A 352 -2.39 -35.38 -11.20
N THR A 353 -2.06 -36.44 -10.47
CA THR A 353 -1.72 -37.77 -11.03
C THR A 353 -2.88 -38.42 -11.79
N HIS A 354 -4.12 -38.20 -11.34
CA HIS A 354 -5.34 -38.76 -11.94
C HIS A 354 -5.95 -37.87 -13.04
N VAL A 355 -5.32 -36.74 -13.35
CA VAL A 355 -5.86 -35.73 -14.27
C VAL A 355 -5.30 -35.96 -15.67
N THR A 356 -6.14 -35.78 -16.71
CA THR A 356 -5.70 -35.95 -18.11
C THR A 356 -4.57 -34.99 -18.48
N ALA A 357 -3.68 -35.41 -19.38
CA ALA A 357 -2.51 -34.63 -19.79
C ALA A 357 -2.86 -33.19 -20.22
N SER A 358 -3.89 -33.01 -21.04
CA SER A 358 -4.32 -31.68 -21.51
C SER A 358 -4.85 -30.78 -20.38
N LYS A 359 -5.56 -31.36 -19.40
CA LYS A 359 -6.03 -30.60 -18.22
C LYS A 359 -4.86 -30.22 -17.31
N LYS A 360 -3.91 -31.13 -17.12
CA LYS A 360 -2.67 -30.91 -16.36
C LYS A 360 -1.84 -29.78 -16.99
N GLU A 361 -1.67 -29.80 -18.31
CA GLU A 361 -0.98 -28.73 -19.05
C GLU A 361 -1.70 -27.37 -18.92
N ALA A 362 -3.03 -27.34 -19.01
CA ALA A 362 -3.81 -26.13 -18.83
C ALA A 362 -3.71 -25.55 -17.40
N ILE A 363 -3.60 -26.41 -16.38
CA ILE A 363 -3.37 -26.02 -14.99
C ILE A 363 -1.97 -25.43 -14.85
N PHE A 364 -0.94 -26.14 -15.31
CA PHE A 364 0.44 -25.66 -15.23
C PHE A 364 0.69 -24.36 -15.99
N SER A 365 0.09 -24.20 -17.19
CA SER A 365 0.13 -22.93 -17.91
C SER A 365 -0.49 -21.78 -17.09
N SER A 366 -1.52 -22.07 -16.30
CA SER A 366 -2.14 -21.07 -15.41
C SER A 366 -1.24 -20.75 -14.22
N VAL A 367 -0.60 -21.76 -13.62
CA VAL A 367 0.36 -21.60 -12.52
C VAL A 367 1.55 -20.73 -12.95
N ILE A 368 2.11 -20.97 -14.14
CA ILE A 368 3.23 -20.17 -14.68
C ILE A 368 2.85 -18.70 -14.81
N LYS A 369 1.72 -18.41 -15.46
CA LYS A 369 1.28 -17.03 -15.67
C LYS A 369 0.95 -16.34 -14.34
N LEU A 370 0.40 -17.08 -13.38
CA LEU A 370 0.12 -16.56 -12.05
C LEU A 370 1.43 -16.27 -11.29
N GLN A 371 2.42 -17.16 -11.38
CA GLN A 371 3.75 -16.95 -10.79
C GLN A 371 4.44 -15.70 -11.36
N GLU A 372 4.40 -15.52 -12.68
CA GLU A 372 4.91 -14.31 -13.35
C GLU A 372 4.21 -13.05 -12.85
N ALA A 373 2.88 -13.07 -12.73
CA ALA A 373 2.12 -11.92 -12.24
C ALA A 373 2.43 -11.59 -10.76
N ILE A 374 2.63 -12.60 -9.91
CA ILE A 374 3.06 -12.41 -8.51
C ILE A 374 4.46 -11.80 -8.46
N ALA A 375 5.39 -12.26 -9.31
CA ALA A 375 6.71 -11.67 -9.40
C ALA A 375 6.65 -10.19 -9.81
N HIS A 376 5.83 -9.86 -10.82
CA HIS A 376 5.59 -8.46 -11.21
C HIS A 376 5.02 -7.63 -10.05
N ARG A 377 4.09 -8.18 -9.26
CA ARG A 377 3.51 -7.49 -8.11
C ARG A 377 4.57 -7.07 -7.09
N GLU A 378 5.53 -7.94 -6.78
CA GLU A 378 6.60 -7.58 -5.85
C GLU A 378 7.53 -6.51 -6.43
N VAL A 379 7.83 -6.57 -7.74
CA VAL A 379 8.57 -5.48 -8.41
C VAL A 379 7.79 -4.16 -8.31
N PHE A 380 6.48 -4.16 -8.54
CA PHE A 380 5.65 -2.95 -8.41
C PHE A 380 5.61 -2.40 -6.97
N LYS A 381 5.69 -3.26 -5.95
CA LYS A 381 5.83 -2.79 -4.57
C LYS A 381 7.16 -2.09 -4.34
N LEU A 382 8.26 -2.60 -4.91
CA LEU A 382 9.56 -1.92 -4.85
C LEU A 382 9.48 -0.54 -5.50
N GLU A 383 8.93 -0.46 -6.71
CA GLU A 383 8.75 0.81 -7.43
C GLU A 383 7.83 1.78 -6.67
N ARG A 384 6.78 1.28 -6.01
CA ARG A 384 5.92 2.09 -5.14
C ARG A 384 6.70 2.71 -3.98
N SER A 385 7.56 1.94 -3.31
CA SER A 385 8.39 2.47 -2.22
C SER A 385 9.32 3.58 -2.71
N LYS A 386 9.92 3.43 -3.90
CA LYS A 386 10.74 4.47 -4.52
C LYS A 386 9.96 5.75 -4.79
N VAL A 387 8.72 5.66 -5.29
CA VAL A 387 7.87 6.84 -5.49
C VAL A 387 7.62 7.58 -4.18
N PHE A 388 7.32 6.87 -3.09
CA PHE A 388 7.22 7.50 -1.77
C PHE A 388 8.55 8.13 -1.33
N GLY A 389 9.68 7.48 -1.65
CA GLY A 389 11.04 8.04 -1.55
C GLY A 389 11.19 9.41 -2.22
N MET A 390 10.78 9.50 -3.49
CA MET A 390 10.88 10.73 -4.27
C MET A 390 9.98 11.84 -3.69
N TYR A 391 8.72 11.52 -3.34
CA TYR A 391 7.84 12.51 -2.72
C TYR A 391 8.36 12.96 -1.35
N ARG A 392 8.93 12.05 -0.56
CA ARG A 392 9.60 12.39 0.71
C ARG A 392 10.73 13.39 0.49
N THR A 393 11.65 13.12 -0.46
CA THR A 393 12.71 14.07 -0.81
C THR A 393 12.14 15.42 -1.23
N LEU A 394 11.08 15.43 -2.05
CA LEU A 394 10.43 16.66 -2.49
C LEU A 394 9.83 17.46 -1.33
N TYR A 395 9.09 16.81 -0.41
CA TYR A 395 8.50 17.52 0.73
C TYR A 395 9.53 17.95 1.77
N LEU A 396 10.63 17.20 1.94
CA LEU A 396 11.75 17.67 2.74
C LEU A 396 12.37 18.93 2.13
N ALA A 397 12.49 19.01 0.80
CA ALA A 397 12.93 20.25 0.14
C ALA A 397 11.97 21.43 0.38
N PHE A 398 10.65 21.19 0.40
CA PHE A 398 9.68 22.19 0.86
C PHE A 398 9.91 22.59 2.32
N GLY A 399 10.14 21.61 3.20
CA GLY A 399 10.42 21.83 4.62
C GLY A 399 11.67 22.67 4.86
N GLU A 400 12.76 22.39 4.14
CA GLU A 400 13.99 23.18 4.23
C GLU A 400 13.75 24.63 3.79
N LEU A 401 13.01 24.84 2.70
CA LEU A 401 12.67 26.17 2.22
C LEU A 401 11.79 26.92 3.24
N PHE A 402 10.81 26.25 3.83
CA PHE A 402 9.92 26.84 4.83
C PHE A 402 10.68 27.20 6.11
N ALA A 403 11.62 26.34 6.55
CA ALA A 403 12.47 26.60 7.70
C ALA A 403 13.43 27.78 7.45
N ARG A 404 14.04 27.85 6.27
CA ARG A 404 14.88 28.99 5.85
C ARG A 404 14.12 30.31 5.82
N ASN A 405 12.82 30.27 5.51
CA ASN A 405 11.93 31.44 5.53
C ASN A 405 11.33 31.73 6.92
N GLY A 406 11.61 30.91 7.95
CA GLY A 406 11.08 31.08 9.30
C GLY A 406 9.58 30.77 9.45
N TRP A 407 9.00 30.01 8.52
CA TRP A 407 7.56 29.63 8.57
C TRP A 407 7.30 28.39 9.42
N ILE A 408 8.33 27.58 9.63
CA ILE A 408 8.38 26.40 10.50
C ILE A 408 9.75 26.36 11.19
N GLU A 409 9.84 25.70 12.34
CA GLU A 409 11.09 25.61 13.11
C GLU A 409 12.10 24.63 12.49
N ASN A 410 11.64 23.43 12.11
CA ASN A 410 12.50 22.36 11.59
C ASN A 410 11.99 21.83 10.24
N THR A 411 12.89 21.31 9.40
CA THR A 411 12.54 20.71 8.11
C THR A 411 11.43 19.66 8.20
N ASN A 412 11.49 18.78 9.22
CA ASN A 412 10.52 17.69 9.40
C ASN A 412 9.13 18.17 9.85
N ASP A 413 8.98 19.44 10.23
CA ASP A 413 7.69 19.98 10.64
C ASP A 413 6.71 20.10 9.47
N ILE A 414 7.24 20.05 8.24
CA ILE A 414 6.46 19.95 7.02
C ILE A 414 5.48 18.77 7.03
N PHE A 415 5.82 17.66 7.70
CA PHE A 415 4.95 16.47 7.74
C PHE A 415 3.65 16.71 8.51
N TYR A 416 3.61 17.71 9.39
CA TYR A 416 2.41 18.10 10.13
C TYR A 416 1.48 19.03 9.35
N LEU A 417 1.88 19.48 8.16
CA LEU A 417 1.03 20.21 7.24
C LEU A 417 0.34 19.26 6.26
N THR A 418 -0.82 19.67 5.75
CA THR A 418 -1.47 19.00 4.63
C THR A 418 -0.86 19.49 3.32
N GLU A 419 -1.03 18.71 2.26
CA GLU A 419 -0.53 19.10 0.95
C GLU A 419 -1.15 20.41 0.44
N ASP A 420 -2.44 20.63 0.71
CA ASP A 420 -3.12 21.87 0.33
C ASP A 420 -2.56 23.08 1.09
N GLU A 421 -2.24 22.94 2.38
CA GLU A 421 -1.58 23.99 3.17
C GLU A 421 -0.19 24.33 2.62
N ILE A 422 0.60 23.32 2.24
CA ILE A 422 1.93 23.53 1.65
C ILE A 422 1.83 24.26 0.31
N LEU A 423 0.85 23.90 -0.53
CA LEU A 423 0.67 24.48 -1.85
C LEU A 423 -0.07 25.83 -1.86
N ALA A 424 -0.77 26.18 -0.78
CA ALA A 424 -1.48 27.46 -0.60
C ALA A 424 -0.54 28.65 -0.35
N CYS A 425 0.76 28.40 -0.12
CA CYS A 425 1.77 29.42 0.13
C CYS A 425 2.08 30.35 -1.07
N GLU A 426 1.31 30.29 -2.17
CA GLU A 426 1.39 31.24 -3.27
C GLU A 426 0.81 32.62 -2.87
N ASN A 427 1.47 33.69 -3.34
CA ASN A 427 1.08 35.12 -3.24
C ASN A 427 1.58 35.93 -2.03
N GLY A 428 2.85 35.76 -1.63
CA GLY A 428 3.52 36.75 -0.75
C GLY A 428 2.88 36.93 0.63
N LYS A 429 2.02 35.99 1.04
CA LYS A 429 1.49 35.93 2.40
C LYS A 429 2.50 35.22 3.27
N GLU A 430 2.90 35.86 4.34
CA GLU A 430 3.63 35.19 5.42
C GLU A 430 2.66 34.25 6.13
N TYR A 431 2.99 32.96 6.11
CA TYR A 431 2.26 31.94 6.85
C TYR A 431 3.16 31.50 8.00
N VAL A 432 2.72 31.72 9.24
CA VAL A 432 3.38 31.20 10.43
C VAL A 432 2.60 29.98 10.89
N TYR A 433 3.18 28.79 10.69
CA TYR A 433 2.51 27.52 10.97
C TYR A 433 2.77 26.99 12.38
N ASP A 434 3.62 27.64 13.18
CA ASP A 434 4.09 27.16 14.49
C ASP A 434 2.95 26.71 15.41
N THR A 435 1.89 27.51 15.54
CA THR A 435 0.75 27.18 16.40
C THR A 435 -0.03 25.96 15.89
N LEU A 436 -0.24 25.86 14.58
CA LEU A 436 -0.93 24.74 13.94
C LEU A 436 -0.11 23.45 14.09
N ILE A 437 1.19 23.53 13.82
CA ILE A 437 2.13 22.41 13.91
C ILE A 437 2.25 21.94 15.37
N ALA A 438 2.40 22.86 16.32
CA ALA A 438 2.47 22.51 17.74
C ALA A 438 1.20 21.78 18.20
N THR A 439 0.03 22.27 17.81
CA THR A 439 -1.27 21.64 18.12
C THR A 439 -1.34 20.22 17.55
N ARG A 440 -1.02 20.04 16.26
CA ARG A 440 -1.03 18.73 15.61
C ARG A 440 0.03 17.79 16.17
N ARG A 441 1.21 18.29 16.51
CA ARG A 441 2.27 17.48 17.15
C ARG A 441 1.79 16.94 18.49
N GLN A 442 1.14 17.77 19.30
CA GLN A 442 0.57 17.33 20.56
C GLN A 442 -0.54 16.30 20.36
N GLU A 443 -1.47 16.56 19.44
CA GLU A 443 -2.57 15.65 19.11
C GLU A 443 -2.06 14.28 18.64
N PHE A 444 -1.14 14.25 17.67
CA PHE A 444 -0.65 12.99 17.09
C PHE A 444 0.24 12.23 18.07
N LYS A 445 0.96 12.92 18.96
CA LYS A 445 1.69 12.27 20.06
C LYS A 445 0.75 11.59 21.06
N LEU A 446 -0.42 12.16 21.35
CA LEU A 446 -1.42 11.49 22.18
C LEU A 446 -1.92 10.19 21.52
N TYR A 447 -2.12 10.21 20.20
CA TYR A 447 -2.56 9.02 19.47
C TYR A 447 -1.57 7.85 19.54
N GLU A 448 -0.27 8.08 19.75
CA GLU A 448 0.71 7.00 19.87
C GLU A 448 0.42 6.08 21.07
N PHE A 449 -0.13 6.63 22.15
CA PHE A 449 -0.45 5.91 23.38
C PHE A 449 -1.83 5.23 23.36
N GLU A 450 -2.66 5.55 22.37
CA GLU A 450 -3.99 4.98 22.26
C GLU A 450 -4.00 3.67 21.47
N ALA A 451 -4.47 2.59 22.07
CA ALA A 451 -4.79 1.38 21.33
C ALA A 451 -6.05 1.61 20.48
N VAL A 452 -6.01 1.16 19.23
CA VAL A 452 -7.20 1.14 18.36
C VAL A 452 -7.41 -0.25 17.79
N PRO A 453 -8.67 -0.68 17.60
CA PRO A 453 -8.96 -1.98 17.02
C PRO A 453 -8.58 -2.00 15.53
N SER A 454 -8.34 -3.20 15.01
CA SER A 454 -8.04 -3.42 13.59
C SER A 454 -9.22 -3.11 12.68
N ARG A 455 -10.44 -3.32 13.20
CA ARG A 455 -11.71 -3.02 12.54
C ARG A 455 -12.53 -2.05 13.38
N VAL A 456 -13.12 -1.04 12.73
CA VAL A 456 -13.97 -0.02 13.36
C VAL A 456 -15.28 0.07 12.58
N PHE A 457 -16.40 0.11 13.31
CA PHE A 457 -17.73 0.30 12.76
C PHE A 457 -18.23 1.71 13.10
N VAL A 458 -18.62 2.48 12.08
CA VAL A 458 -19.07 3.87 12.25
C VAL A 458 -20.49 3.99 11.68
N SER A 459 -21.43 4.46 12.49
CA SER A 459 -22.80 4.71 12.00
C SER A 459 -22.85 5.92 11.05
N THR A 460 -23.53 5.79 9.91
CA THR A 460 -23.73 6.86 8.90
C THR A 460 -24.44 8.08 9.48
N LYS A 461 -25.37 7.90 10.44
CA LYS A 461 -26.07 8.99 11.15
C LYS A 461 -25.11 9.93 11.91
N VAL A 462 -23.92 9.45 12.28
CA VAL A 462 -22.88 10.25 12.95
C VAL A 462 -22.08 11.09 11.93
N ILE A 463 -21.98 10.65 10.68
CA ILE A 463 -21.19 11.33 9.64
C ILE A 463 -21.94 12.54 9.07
N ASP A 464 -23.26 12.46 8.89
CA ASP A 464 -24.07 13.60 8.46
C ASP A 464 -24.09 14.76 9.48
N ALA A 465 -23.83 14.45 10.76
CA ALA A 465 -23.63 15.46 11.80
C ALA A 465 -22.24 16.12 11.75
N ILE A 466 -21.23 15.45 11.19
CA ILE A 466 -19.83 15.91 11.08
C ILE A 466 -19.59 16.68 9.76
N ILE A 467 -20.36 16.41 8.70
CA ILE A 467 -20.19 17.04 7.37
C ILE A 467 -20.77 18.47 7.29
N LYS A 468 -21.45 18.99 8.32
CA LYS A 468 -21.76 20.43 8.37
C LYS A 468 -20.47 21.23 8.60
N PRO A 469 -20.05 22.09 7.65
CA PRO A 469 -18.76 22.77 7.74
C PRO A 469 -18.80 23.78 8.89
N ASN A 470 -17.75 23.77 9.73
CA ASN A 470 -17.43 24.69 10.84
C ASN A 470 -17.62 24.19 12.29
N ALA A 471 -17.56 22.90 12.59
CA ALA A 471 -17.38 22.47 13.99
C ALA A 471 -16.34 21.37 14.10
N VAL A 472 -15.15 21.72 14.61
CA VAL A 472 -14.28 20.75 15.29
C VAL A 472 -14.91 20.51 16.66
N PRO A 473 -15.40 19.31 17.01
CA PRO A 473 -15.85 19.07 18.36
C PRO A 473 -14.63 18.66 19.21
N VAL A 474 -14.37 19.45 20.25
CA VAL A 474 -13.57 19.04 21.41
C VAL A 474 -14.24 17.82 22.04
N ILE A 475 -13.52 16.70 22.09
CA ILE A 475 -13.96 15.48 22.77
C ILE A 475 -13.73 15.70 24.27
N GLN A 476 -14.77 16.06 25.03
CA GLN A 476 -14.71 16.07 26.50
C GLN A 476 -14.82 14.63 27.03
N GLY A 477 -13.84 14.24 27.86
CA GLY A 477 -13.80 12.95 28.55
C GLY A 477 -14.87 12.85 29.63
N PHE A 478 -15.50 11.68 29.75
CA PHE A 478 -16.48 11.40 30.79
C PHE A 478 -15.80 10.81 32.04
N ASP A 479 -16.13 11.43 33.17
CA ASP A 479 -15.74 11.11 34.54
C ASP A 479 -16.37 9.79 34.99
N SER A 480 -15.58 8.93 35.63
CA SER A 480 -15.96 7.55 35.97
C SER A 480 -16.60 7.47 37.35
N THR A 481 -17.84 7.95 37.52
CA THR A 481 -18.58 7.75 38.78
C THR A 481 -20.10 7.72 38.61
N GLU A 482 -20.68 6.90 37.72
CA GLU A 482 -22.15 6.71 37.76
C GLU A 482 -22.65 5.43 37.05
N VAL A 483 -22.33 4.24 37.59
CA VAL A 483 -23.15 3.02 37.34
C VAL A 483 -23.16 2.15 38.61
N LYS A 484 -24.06 2.47 39.55
CA LYS A 484 -24.58 1.53 40.56
C LYS A 484 -26.04 1.89 40.86
N ALA A 485 -26.98 1.30 40.14
CA ALA A 485 -28.30 0.94 40.63
C ALA A 485 -29.06 0.17 39.54
N GLU A 486 -29.96 -0.72 39.99
CA GLU A 486 -31.02 -1.40 39.22
C GLU A 486 -30.66 -2.67 38.45
N VAL A 487 -30.46 -3.76 39.21
CA VAL A 487 -31.25 -4.99 39.00
C VAL A 487 -31.68 -5.49 40.39
N ALA A 488 -32.96 -5.34 40.68
CA ALA A 488 -33.72 -6.12 41.67
C ALA A 488 -34.84 -6.83 40.91
#